data_AF-A0A816GC65-F1
#
_entry.id   AF-A0A816GC65-F1
#
_cell.length_a   1.000
_cell.length_b   1.000
_cell.length_c   1.000
_cell.angle_alpha   90.00
_cell.angle_beta   90.00
_cell.angle_gamma   90.00
#
_symmetry.space_group_name_H-M   'P 1'
#
loop_
_entity.id
_entity.type
_entity.pdbx_description
1 polymer ?
#
loop_
_entity_poly.entity_id
_entity_poly.type
_entity_poly.pdbx_seq_one_letter_code
_entity_poly.pdbx_strand_id
1 'polypeptide(L)'
;TPSQKSSGSEVNSAKEQKRMVLNKFLQLSGIKSKVRITRSYRKLTGQSKRNFLSTTRIILKSILSFVATSHVYDVWNDLLKHDSDQNNVALDGKFLSVMNGVTETYHNAESWSTRRQILSIVAPKISFKLIQSFLPGLTLYRFTSARMYGLRFGAGALIESSSNVIHRFDNEQ
;
A
#
# COMPACT_ATOMS: atom_id res chain seq x y z
N THR A 1 -13.18 -38.85 34.91
CA THR A 1 -12.11 -37.96 34.37
C THR A 1 -12.58 -36.51 34.40
N PRO A 2 -12.10 -35.67 35.34
CA PRO A 2 -12.41 -34.26 35.37
C PRO A 2 -11.15 -33.43 35.11
N SER A 3 -10.90 -33.01 33.87
CA SER A 3 -9.90 -31.97 33.62
C SER A 3 -10.06 -31.43 32.20
N GLN A 4 -10.68 -30.24 32.07
CA GLN A 4 -10.45 -29.31 30.95
C GLN A 4 -11.25 -27.99 31.01
N LYS A 5 -12.20 -27.80 31.93
CA LYS A 5 -13.00 -26.55 32.00
C LYS A 5 -12.34 -25.35 32.73
N SER A 6 -11.26 -25.55 33.48
CA SER A 6 -10.67 -24.50 34.34
C SER A 6 -9.85 -23.43 33.59
N SER A 7 -9.26 -23.75 32.43
CA SER A 7 -8.38 -22.82 31.71
C SER A 7 -9.13 -21.68 30.98
N GLY A 8 -10.38 -21.90 30.58
CA GLY A 8 -11.16 -20.91 29.82
C GLY A 8 -11.72 -19.75 30.66
N SER A 9 -11.97 -19.97 31.95
CA SER A 9 -12.52 -18.94 32.86
C SER A 9 -11.47 -17.90 33.26
N GLU A 10 -10.24 -18.32 33.52
CA GLU A 10 -9.14 -17.44 33.91
C GLU A 10 -8.70 -16.49 32.78
N VAL A 11 -8.64 -16.99 31.54
CA VAL A 11 -8.24 -16.20 30.36
C VAL A 11 -9.26 -15.08 30.07
N ASN A 12 -10.55 -15.32 30.32
CA ASN A 12 -11.58 -14.30 30.15
C ASN A 12 -11.54 -13.25 31.26
N SER A 13 -11.24 -13.65 32.49
CA SER A 13 -11.06 -12.74 33.63
C SER A 13 -9.89 -11.76 33.39
N ALA A 14 -8.73 -12.26 32.97
CA ALA A 14 -7.56 -11.43 32.70
C ALA A 14 -7.77 -10.43 31.55
N LYS A 15 -8.52 -10.84 30.51
CA LYS A 15 -8.89 -9.94 29.39
C LYS A 15 -9.82 -8.82 29.85
N GLU A 16 -10.73 -9.11 30.78
CA GLU A 16 -11.65 -8.10 31.31
C GLU A 16 -10.90 -7.08 32.19
N GLN A 17 -9.98 -7.55 33.03
CA GLN A 17 -9.12 -6.66 33.83
C GLN A 17 -8.32 -5.69 32.96
N LYS A 18 -7.67 -6.18 31.89
CA LYS A 18 -6.93 -5.32 30.94
C LYS A 18 -7.82 -4.25 30.30
N ARG A 19 -9.09 -4.58 30.00
CA ARG A 19 -10.06 -3.62 29.46
C ARG A 19 -10.46 -2.57 30.49
N MET A 20 -10.67 -2.97 31.75
CA MET A 20 -11.01 -2.03 32.81
C MET A 20 -9.91 -0.98 32.98
N VAL A 21 -8.64 -1.42 32.99
CA VAL A 21 -7.48 -0.53 33.06
C VAL A 21 -7.44 0.42 31.86
N LEU A 22 -7.62 -0.10 30.64
CA LEU A 22 -7.66 0.74 29.44
C LEU A 22 -8.80 1.76 29.49
N ASN A 23 -10.02 1.35 29.87
CA ASN A 23 -11.15 2.27 29.99
C ASN A 23 -10.89 3.34 31.05
N LYS A 24 -10.21 3.00 32.16
CA LYS A 24 -9.81 3.97 33.19
C LYS A 24 -8.81 4.99 32.64
N PHE A 25 -7.81 4.54 31.88
CA PHE A 25 -6.85 5.42 31.20
C PHE A 25 -7.55 6.38 30.22
N LEU A 26 -8.49 5.87 29.42
CA LEU A 26 -9.25 6.70 28.47
C LEU A 26 -10.10 7.75 29.18
N GLN A 27 -10.72 7.41 30.31
CA GLN A 27 -11.46 8.36 31.14
C GLN A 27 -10.54 9.48 31.68
N LEU A 28 -9.36 9.12 32.19
CA LEU A 28 -8.36 10.10 32.66
C LEU A 28 -7.88 11.00 31.52
N SER A 29 -7.83 10.47 30.29
CA SER A 29 -7.46 11.23 29.08
C SER A 29 -8.61 12.08 28.51
N GLY A 30 -9.76 12.17 29.19
CA GLY A 30 -10.92 12.94 28.73
C GLY A 30 -11.76 12.28 27.63
N ILE A 31 -11.50 11.00 27.31
CA ILE A 31 -12.21 10.27 26.25
C ILE A 31 -13.40 9.52 26.83
N LYS A 32 -14.61 9.85 26.36
CA LYS A 32 -15.86 9.18 26.75
C LYS A 32 -16.07 7.80 26.09
N SER A 33 -15.20 7.40 25.16
CA SER A 33 -15.35 6.17 24.39
C SER A 33 -15.08 4.94 25.27
N LYS A 34 -16.04 4.00 25.29
CA LYS A 34 -15.90 2.71 25.98
C LYS A 34 -15.50 1.63 24.97
N VAL A 35 -14.43 0.90 25.26
CA VAL A 35 -14.00 -0.24 24.44
C VAL A 35 -14.98 -1.39 24.61
N ARG A 36 -15.78 -1.69 23.59
CA ARG A 36 -16.74 -2.81 23.60
C ARG A 36 -16.11 -4.10 23.05
N ILE A 37 -16.50 -5.25 23.62
CA ILE A 37 -16.12 -6.57 23.11
C ILE A 37 -16.69 -6.75 21.70
N THR A 38 -15.80 -6.96 20.72
CA THR A 38 -16.18 -7.40 19.39
C THR A 38 -15.86 -8.89 19.28
N ARG A 39 -16.87 -9.75 19.05
CA ARG A 39 -16.69 -11.20 18.94
C ARG A 39 -15.83 -11.61 17.73
N SER A 40 -15.81 -10.80 16.66
CA SER A 40 -14.88 -10.91 15.53
C SER A 40 -14.99 -9.69 14.60
N TYR A 41 -13.89 -9.00 14.31
CA TYR A 41 -13.88 -7.83 13.41
C TYR A 41 -14.35 -8.17 11.98
N ARG A 42 -14.05 -9.40 11.49
CA ARG A 42 -14.45 -9.86 10.16
C ARG A 42 -15.97 -9.98 10.00
N LYS A 43 -16.68 -10.33 11.07
CA LYS A 43 -18.14 -10.57 11.08
C LYS A 43 -18.96 -9.29 11.36
N LEU A 44 -18.32 -8.13 11.50
CA LEU A 44 -19.01 -6.87 11.77
C LEU A 44 -19.69 -6.29 10.51
N THR A 45 -20.81 -5.60 10.72
CA THR A 45 -21.45 -4.76 9.70
C THR A 45 -20.56 -3.58 9.31
N GLY A 46 -20.77 -2.99 8.13
CA GLY A 46 -19.98 -1.84 7.67
C GLY A 46 -19.99 -0.67 8.66
N GLN A 47 -21.14 -0.34 9.24
CA GLN A 47 -21.26 0.70 10.27
C GLN A 47 -20.48 0.34 11.54
N SER A 48 -20.53 -0.92 11.97
CA SER A 48 -19.80 -1.37 13.16
C SER A 48 -18.29 -1.36 12.95
N LYS A 49 -17.80 -1.69 11.74
CA LYS A 49 -16.38 -1.57 11.38
C LYS A 49 -15.92 -0.13 11.41
N ARG A 50 -16.71 0.81 10.87
CA ARG A 50 -16.42 2.25 10.91
C ARG A 50 -16.34 2.76 12.35
N ASN A 51 -17.31 2.39 13.17
CA ASN A 51 -17.33 2.77 14.58
C ASN A 51 -16.11 2.20 15.33
N PHE A 52 -15.78 0.93 15.09
CA PHE A 52 -14.60 0.29 15.66
C PHE A 52 -13.31 1.05 15.27
N LEU A 53 -13.10 1.33 13.98
CA LEU A 53 -11.93 2.06 13.50
C LEU A 53 -11.86 3.48 14.07
N SER A 54 -12.99 4.17 14.16
CA SER A 54 -13.07 5.50 14.79
C SER A 54 -12.63 5.44 16.25
N THR A 55 -13.19 4.51 17.03
CA THR A 55 -12.80 4.28 18.42
C THR A 55 -11.31 3.92 18.56
N THR A 56 -10.81 3.00 17.74
CA THR A 56 -9.39 2.59 17.76
C THR A 56 -8.45 3.75 17.44
N ARG A 57 -8.78 4.59 16.46
CA ARG A 57 -7.99 5.78 16.13
C ARG A 57 -7.91 6.75 17.30
N ILE A 58 -9.02 6.99 17.99
CA ILE A 58 -9.06 7.86 19.16
C ILE A 58 -8.13 7.30 20.26
N ILE A 59 -8.24 5.99 20.54
CA ILE A 59 -7.42 5.33 21.57
C ILE A 59 -5.93 5.43 21.26
N LEU A 60 -5.53 5.10 20.03
CA LEU A 60 -4.12 5.14 19.63
C LEU A 60 -3.57 6.57 19.67
N LYS A 61 -4.35 7.56 19.21
CA LYS A 61 -3.95 8.97 19.31
C LYS A 61 -3.73 9.40 20.76
N SER A 62 -4.55 8.94 21.70
CA SER A 62 -4.41 9.33 23.10
C SER A 62 -3.28 8.62 23.83
N ILE A 63 -3.00 7.37 23.46
CA ILE A 63 -1.77 6.69 23.91
C ILE A 63 -0.56 7.43 23.35
N LEU A 64 -0.60 7.83 22.08
CA LEU A 64 0.51 8.52 21.45
C LEU A 64 0.73 9.93 22.03
N SER A 65 -0.33 10.67 22.33
CA SER A 65 -0.22 11.95 23.03
C SER A 65 0.37 11.82 24.43
N PHE A 66 0.19 10.67 25.07
CA PHE A 66 0.79 10.37 26.36
C PHE A 66 2.29 10.03 26.24
N VAL A 67 2.68 9.27 25.22
CA VAL A 67 4.07 8.82 25.02
C VAL A 67 4.96 9.88 24.36
N ALA A 68 4.42 10.61 23.39
CA ALA A 68 5.16 11.58 22.57
C ALA A 68 4.47 12.95 22.64
N THR A 69 4.63 13.66 23.76
CA THR A 69 3.92 14.90 24.08
C THR A 69 4.19 16.05 23.09
N SER A 70 5.36 16.09 22.44
CA SER A 70 5.75 17.19 21.54
C SER A 70 5.59 16.90 20.05
N HIS A 71 5.57 15.62 19.64
CA HIS A 71 5.69 15.21 18.23
C HIS A 71 4.70 14.09 17.84
N VAL A 72 3.46 14.16 18.35
CA VAL A 72 2.41 13.15 18.10
C VAL A 72 2.22 12.87 16.61
N TYR A 73 2.20 13.92 15.78
CA TYR A 73 1.95 13.77 14.35
C TYR A 73 3.15 13.18 13.60
N ASP A 74 4.37 13.55 13.98
CA ASP A 74 5.60 13.05 13.35
C ASP A 74 5.73 11.54 13.62
N VAL A 75 5.57 11.13 14.88
CA VAL A 75 5.62 9.71 15.27
C VAL A 75 4.49 8.91 14.64
N TRP A 76 3.28 9.48 14.53
CA TRP A 76 2.17 8.81 13.84
C TRP A 76 2.48 8.57 12.36
N ASN A 77 3.05 9.55 11.69
CA ASN A 77 3.39 9.46 10.27
C ASN A 77 4.55 8.49 10.03
N ASP A 78 5.57 8.51 10.88
CA ASP A 78 6.70 7.57 10.76
C ASP A 78 6.28 6.14 11.04
N LEU A 79 5.37 5.91 12.00
CA LEU A 79 4.76 4.60 12.24
C LEU A 79 3.98 4.09 11.01
N LEU A 80 3.20 4.96 10.37
CA LEU A 80 2.43 4.60 9.17
C LEU A 80 3.34 4.31 7.97
N LYS A 81 4.42 5.06 7.80
CA LYS A 81 5.42 4.83 6.74
C LYS A 81 6.15 3.51 6.95
N HIS A 82 6.59 3.24 8.18
CA HIS A 82 7.32 2.01 8.53
C HIS A 82 6.49 0.74 8.27
N ASP A 83 5.18 0.76 8.53
CA ASP A 83 4.30 -0.39 8.24
C ASP A 83 4.01 -0.53 6.74
N SER A 84 3.91 0.58 6.00
CA SER A 84 3.72 0.57 4.54
C SER A 84 4.93 0.01 3.77
N ASP A 85 6.13 0.11 4.35
CA ASP A 85 7.35 -0.47 3.79
C ASP A 85 7.49 -1.98 4.07
N GLN A 86 6.82 -2.50 5.12
CA GLN A 86 6.99 -3.89 5.55
C GLN A 86 5.85 -4.84 5.15
N ASN A 87 4.61 -4.37 4.99
CA ASN A 87 3.49 -5.27 4.68
C ASN A 87 2.50 -4.66 3.71
N ASN A 88 2.54 -5.12 2.45
CA ASN A 88 1.49 -5.02 1.45
C ASN A 88 0.80 -3.65 1.39
N VAL A 89 1.33 -2.76 0.54
CA VAL A 89 0.62 -1.58 0.05
C VAL A 89 -0.84 -1.97 -0.16
N ALA A 90 -1.73 -1.52 0.72
CA ALA A 90 -3.16 -1.55 0.47
C ALA A 90 -3.32 -0.64 -0.75
N LEU A 91 -3.33 -1.24 -1.95
CA LEU A 91 -3.33 -0.54 -3.21
C LEU A 91 -4.58 0.33 -3.21
N ASP A 92 -4.38 1.63 -2.99
CA ASP A 92 -5.45 2.62 -2.97
C ASP A 92 -6.33 2.42 -4.21
N GLY A 93 -7.64 2.56 -4.08
CA GLY A 93 -8.56 2.37 -5.21
C GLY A 93 -8.20 3.27 -6.40
N LYS A 94 -7.66 4.46 -6.13
CA LYS A 94 -7.12 5.35 -7.17
C LYS A 94 -5.86 4.79 -7.82
N PHE A 95 -4.94 4.23 -7.03
CA PHE A 95 -3.74 3.56 -7.55
C PHE A 95 -4.11 2.38 -8.46
N LEU A 96 -5.08 1.56 -8.06
CA LEU A 96 -5.59 0.46 -8.89
C LEU A 96 -6.17 0.96 -10.21
N SER A 97 -6.96 2.03 -10.19
CA SER A 97 -7.52 2.64 -11.40
C SER A 97 -6.42 3.11 -12.36
N VAL A 98 -5.40 3.80 -11.85
CA VAL A 98 -4.24 4.24 -12.64
C VAL A 98 -3.47 3.05 -13.21
N MET A 99 -3.17 2.03 -12.40
CA MET A 99 -2.44 0.85 -12.86
C MET A 99 -3.22 0.04 -13.88
N ASN A 100 -4.55 -0.04 -13.76
CA ASN A 100 -5.39 -0.68 -14.76
C ASN A 100 -5.30 0.05 -16.11
N GLY A 101 -5.38 1.39 -16.12
CA GLY A 101 -5.21 2.17 -17.36
C GLY A 101 -3.82 2.01 -17.98
N VAL A 102 -2.76 1.95 -17.17
CA VAL A 102 -1.39 1.66 -17.64
C VAL A 102 -1.28 0.25 -18.23
N THR A 103 -1.94 -0.73 -17.62
CA THR A 103 -1.93 -2.12 -18.07
C THR A 103 -2.70 -2.27 -19.38
N GLU A 104 -3.86 -1.65 -19.49
CA GLU A 104 -4.69 -1.61 -20.71
C GLU A 104 -3.93 -0.97 -21.87
N THR A 105 -3.36 0.22 -21.66
CA THR A 105 -2.56 0.90 -22.69
C THR A 105 -1.33 0.07 -23.09
N TYR A 106 -0.67 -0.60 -22.15
CA TYR A 106 0.44 -1.52 -22.45
C TYR A 106 0.00 -2.69 -23.34
N HIS A 107 -1.17 -3.29 -23.08
CA HIS A 107 -1.70 -4.38 -23.89
C HIS A 107 -2.10 -3.93 -25.29
N ASN A 108 -2.70 -2.75 -25.41
CA ASN A 108 -3.11 -2.16 -26.68
C ASN A 108 -1.93 -1.66 -27.52
N ALA A 109 -0.74 -1.47 -26.93
CA ALA A 109 0.44 -1.08 -27.67
C ALA A 109 0.98 -2.23 -28.53
N GLU A 110 1.14 -1.97 -29.83
CA GLU A 110 1.59 -2.95 -30.83
C GLU A 110 3.11 -3.19 -30.78
N SER A 111 3.88 -2.13 -30.53
CA SER A 111 5.34 -2.20 -30.55
C SER A 111 5.94 -2.28 -29.14
N TRP A 112 7.09 -2.96 -29.03
CA TRP A 112 7.87 -2.93 -27.78
C TRP A 112 8.32 -1.52 -27.42
N SER A 113 8.59 -0.66 -28.40
CA SER A 113 9.03 0.72 -28.15
C SER A 113 7.96 1.52 -27.39
N THR A 114 6.71 1.44 -27.83
CA THR A 114 5.54 2.05 -27.18
C THR A 114 5.27 1.43 -25.81
N ARG A 115 5.34 0.10 -25.70
CA ARG A 115 5.24 -0.62 -24.42
C ARG A 115 6.29 -0.18 -23.41
N ARG A 116 7.54 0.03 -23.85
CA ARG A 116 8.64 0.53 -23.02
C ARG A 116 8.39 1.97 -22.57
N GLN A 117 7.84 2.83 -23.43
CA GLN A 117 7.46 4.19 -23.08
C GLN A 117 6.38 4.20 -21.98
N ILE A 118 5.32 3.42 -22.16
CA ILE A 118 4.24 3.29 -21.17
C ILE A 118 4.80 2.79 -19.83
N LEU A 119 5.58 1.70 -19.85
CA LEU A 119 6.21 1.15 -18.65
C LEU A 119 7.13 2.16 -17.95
N SER A 120 7.83 3.03 -18.71
CA SER A 120 8.76 4.01 -18.14
C SER A 120 8.09 5.04 -17.22
N ILE A 121 6.77 5.22 -17.34
CA ILE A 121 5.97 6.13 -16.48
C ILE A 121 5.92 5.62 -15.03
N VAL A 122 5.83 4.30 -14.86
CA VAL A 122 5.60 3.64 -13.57
C VAL A 122 6.82 2.89 -13.04
N ALA A 123 7.67 2.33 -13.91
CA ALA A 123 8.78 1.46 -13.51
C ALA A 123 9.81 2.11 -12.55
N PRO A 124 10.10 3.42 -12.61
CA PRO A 124 10.95 4.08 -11.61
C PRO A 124 10.34 4.18 -10.21
N LYS A 125 9.00 4.08 -10.09
CA LYS A 125 8.24 4.38 -8.87
C LYS A 125 7.76 3.14 -8.11
N ILE A 126 7.78 1.97 -8.76
CA ILE A 126 7.24 0.73 -8.19
C ILE A 126 8.23 -0.43 -8.33
N SER A 127 8.05 -1.46 -7.49
CA SER A 127 8.88 -2.67 -7.57
C SER A 127 8.50 -3.55 -8.77
N PHE A 128 9.45 -4.35 -9.24
CA PHE A 128 9.19 -5.35 -10.29
C PHE A 128 8.08 -6.33 -9.88
N LYS A 129 8.10 -6.79 -8.63
CA LYS A 129 7.10 -7.71 -8.09
C LYS A 129 5.69 -7.12 -8.13
N LEU A 130 5.54 -5.82 -7.84
CA LEU A 130 4.25 -5.15 -7.89
C LEU A 130 3.73 -5.00 -9.32
N ILE A 131 4.56 -4.57 -10.28
CA ILE A 131 4.09 -4.43 -11.67
C ILE A 131 3.79 -5.79 -12.32
N GLN A 132 4.54 -6.83 -11.95
CA GLN A 132 4.34 -8.19 -12.46
C GLN A 132 2.98 -8.78 -12.06
N SER A 133 2.39 -8.34 -10.93
CA SER A 133 1.03 -8.76 -10.58
C SER A 133 -0.05 -8.18 -11.50
N PHE A 134 0.23 -7.05 -12.18
CA PHE A 134 -0.67 -6.47 -13.18
C PHE A 134 -0.37 -6.97 -14.59
N LEU A 135 0.91 -7.21 -14.91
CA LEU A 135 1.37 -7.69 -16.21
C LEU A 135 2.04 -9.06 -16.09
N PRO A 136 1.24 -10.14 -15.97
CA PRO A 136 1.78 -11.50 -15.95
C PRO A 136 2.52 -11.79 -17.26
N GLY A 137 3.80 -12.12 -17.15
CA GLY A 137 4.69 -12.31 -18.31
C GLY A 137 5.63 -11.13 -18.61
N LEU A 138 5.54 -10.03 -17.85
CA LEU A 138 6.57 -8.99 -17.89
C LEU A 138 7.89 -9.55 -17.35
N THR A 139 8.95 -9.50 -18.17
CA THR A 139 10.28 -9.94 -17.75
C THR A 139 11.02 -8.83 -17.01
N LEU A 140 11.96 -9.22 -16.14
CA LEU A 140 12.81 -8.28 -15.42
C LEU A 140 13.61 -7.39 -16.40
N TYR A 141 14.08 -7.97 -17.52
CA TYR A 141 14.77 -7.21 -18.56
C TYR A 141 13.91 -6.07 -19.11
N ARG A 142 12.64 -6.35 -19.48
CA ARG A 142 11.71 -5.35 -20.01
C ARG A 142 11.41 -4.25 -19.00
N PHE A 143 11.23 -4.63 -17.74
CA PHE A 143 11.05 -3.69 -16.63
C PHE A 143 12.26 -2.77 -16.44
N THR A 144 13.46 -3.34 -16.32
CA THR A 144 14.70 -2.57 -16.11
C THR A 144 14.99 -1.69 -17.31
N SER A 145 14.78 -2.17 -18.53
CA SER A 145 14.94 -1.38 -19.75
C SER A 145 14.01 -0.16 -19.77
N ALA A 146 12.74 -0.32 -19.40
CA ALA A 146 11.79 0.80 -19.29
C ALA A 146 12.14 1.78 -18.17
N ARG A 147 12.61 1.27 -17.02
CA ARG A 147 13.08 2.11 -15.91
C ARG A 147 14.28 2.97 -16.33
N MET A 148 15.28 2.36 -16.95
CA MET A 148 16.45 3.08 -17.48
C MET A 148 16.07 4.08 -18.57
N TYR A 149 15.11 3.72 -19.43
CA TYR A 149 14.57 4.62 -20.44
C TYR A 149 13.96 5.88 -19.81
N GLY A 150 13.09 5.72 -18.82
CA GLY A 150 12.47 6.85 -18.12
C GLY A 150 13.48 7.74 -17.40
N LEU A 151 14.53 7.16 -16.82
CA LEU A 151 15.61 7.91 -16.17
C LEU A 151 16.44 8.71 -17.18
N ARG A 152 16.67 8.17 -18.38
CA ARG A 152 17.56 8.78 -19.38
C ARG A 152 16.85 9.80 -20.28
N PHE A 153 15.61 9.54 -20.65
CA PHE A 153 14.87 10.32 -21.66
C PHE A 153 13.63 11.02 -21.10
N GLY A 154 13.25 10.74 -19.85
CA GLY A 154 12.00 11.20 -19.25
C GLY A 154 10.89 10.16 -19.35
N ALA A 155 9.98 10.21 -18.37
CA ALA A 155 8.84 9.30 -18.28
C ALA A 155 7.89 9.49 -19.47
N GLY A 156 7.67 8.42 -20.24
CA GLY A 156 6.73 8.43 -21.38
C GLY A 156 7.21 9.21 -22.60
N ALA A 157 8.48 9.62 -22.65
CA ALA A 157 9.02 10.38 -23.77
C ALA A 157 8.92 9.60 -25.10
N LEU A 158 8.47 10.26 -26.15
CA LEU A 158 8.57 9.76 -27.52
C LEU A 158 9.98 10.06 -28.03
N ILE A 159 10.68 9.04 -28.51
CA ILE A 159 11.91 9.25 -29.28
C ILE A 159 11.53 9.00 -30.72
N GLU A 160 11.56 10.05 -31.53
CA GLU A 160 11.54 9.92 -32.99
C GLU A 160 12.77 9.11 -33.37
N SER A 161 12.57 7.91 -33.92
CA SER A 161 13.65 7.24 -34.61
C SER A 161 13.99 8.12 -35.81
N SER A 162 15.11 8.83 -35.78
CA SER A 162 15.67 9.40 -36.99
C SER A 162 15.80 8.26 -37.99
N SER A 163 14.93 8.24 -39.00
CA SER A 163 15.14 7.39 -40.15
C SER A 163 16.40 7.94 -40.82
N ASN A 164 17.53 7.30 -40.58
CA ASN A 164 18.68 7.50 -41.44
C ASN A 164 18.26 6.95 -42.81
N VAL A 165 17.76 7.83 -43.67
CA VAL A 165 17.57 7.55 -45.10
C VAL A 165 18.98 7.34 -45.63
N ILE A 166 19.36 6.07 -45.79
CA ILE A 166 20.61 5.72 -46.46
C ILE A 166 20.37 6.02 -47.94
N HIS A 167 20.82 7.20 -48.40
CA HIS A 167 20.94 7.50 -49.82
C HIS A 167 22.00 6.54 -50.39
N ARG A 168 21.54 5.51 -51.11
CA ARG A 168 22.41 4.75 -52.01
C ARG A 168 22.67 5.64 -53.22
N PHE A 169 23.92 6.06 -53.38
CA PHE A 169 24.39 6.62 -54.64
C PHE A 169 24.84 5.45 -55.50
N ASP A 170 24.03 5.08 -56.48
CA ASP A 170 24.45 4.17 -57.53
C ASP A 170 25.42 4.94 -58.43
N ASN A 171 26.71 4.68 -58.27
CA ASN A 171 27.74 5.18 -59.18
C ASN A 171 27.72 4.30 -60.44
N GLU A 172 27.01 4.73 -61.47
CA GLU A 172 27.18 4.21 -62.82
C GLU A 172 28.40 4.91 -63.46
N GLN A 173 29.46 4.14 -63.72
CA GLN A 173 30.59 4.52 -64.57
C GLN A 173 30.34 4.06 -66.01
#